data_AF-A0A3D5VJH0-F1
#
_entry.id   AF-A0A3D5VJH0-F1
#
_cell.length_a   1.000
_cell.length_b   1.000
_cell.length_c   1.000
_cell.angle_alpha   90.00
_cell.angle_beta   90.00
_cell.angle_gamma   90.00
#
_symmetry.space_group_name_H-M   'P 1'
#
loop_
_entity.id
_entity.type
_entity.pdbx_description
1 polymer ?
#
loop_
_entity_poly.entity_id
_entity_poly.type
_entity_poly.pdbx_seq_one_letter_code
_entity_poly.pdbx_strand_id
1 'polypeptide(L)'
;MPIEYKPLKIAHLPTPLEGADRLADALGGTRIFIKRDDATGLAGGGNKARKLEYLAAEALARGANCLVTVGGPQSNHARMTAAVAAGLGLKCRLYLQGQRPQGLRGNLLLDRLLGAELIF
;
A
#
# COMPACT_ATOMS: atom_id res chain seq x y z
N MET A 1 18.58 -11.57 7.76
CA MET A 1 18.37 -11.02 9.10
C MET A 1 17.07 -11.57 9.64
N PRO A 2 17.00 -12.03 10.89
CA PRO A 2 15.74 -12.40 11.51
C PRO A 2 14.82 -11.17 11.62
N ILE A 3 13.51 -11.40 11.49
CA ILE A 3 12.51 -10.35 11.70
C ILE A 3 12.48 -10.05 13.21
N GLU A 4 13.00 -8.90 13.59
CA GLU A 4 13.20 -8.52 15.00
C GLU A 4 11.92 -8.01 15.66
N TYR A 5 10.94 -7.56 14.85
CA TYR A 5 9.72 -6.91 15.34
C TYR A 5 8.46 -7.68 14.93
N LYS A 6 7.49 -7.76 15.85
CA LYS A 6 6.18 -8.34 15.57
C LYS A 6 5.44 -7.49 14.53
N PRO A 7 4.98 -8.06 13.40
CA PRO A 7 4.28 -7.29 12.38
C PRO A 7 2.99 -6.68 12.93
N LEU A 8 2.68 -5.47 12.47
CA LEU A 8 1.38 -4.84 12.70
C LEU A 8 0.29 -5.65 11.98
N LYS A 9 -0.96 -5.54 12.45
CA LYS A 9 -2.13 -6.12 11.77
C LYS A 9 -2.89 -5.01 11.05
N ILE A 10 -2.41 -4.61 9.87
CA ILE A 10 -3.01 -3.53 9.08
C ILE A 10 -3.66 -4.03 7.80
N ALA A 11 -3.43 -5.29 7.43
CA ALA A 11 -4.01 -5.93 6.27
C ALA A 11 -5.11 -6.93 6.65
N HIS A 12 -6.15 -7.03 5.83
CA HIS A 12 -7.15 -8.09 5.95
C HIS A 12 -6.59 -9.39 5.37
N LEU A 13 -6.04 -10.25 6.23
CA LEU A 13 -5.38 -11.51 5.87
C LEU A 13 -6.04 -12.71 6.56
N PRO A 14 -6.04 -13.91 5.92
CA PRO A 14 -5.55 -14.18 4.56
C PRO A 14 -6.51 -13.64 3.49
N THR A 15 -5.97 -13.08 2.39
CA THR A 15 -6.81 -12.68 1.24
C THR A 15 -7.29 -13.90 0.43
N PRO A 16 -8.44 -13.83 -0.26
CA PRO A 16 -8.96 -14.94 -1.07
C PRO A 16 -8.00 -15.45 -2.15
N LEU A 17 -8.19 -16.72 -2.52
CA LEU A 17 -7.66 -17.33 -3.75
C LEU A 17 -8.87 -17.73 -4.60
N GLU A 18 -9.03 -17.08 -5.74
CA GLU A 18 -10.22 -17.23 -6.58
C GLU A 18 -9.87 -17.94 -7.88
N GLY A 19 -10.73 -18.88 -8.31
CA GLY A 19 -10.63 -19.47 -9.65
C GLY A 19 -11.07 -18.48 -10.72
N ALA A 20 -10.34 -18.45 -11.83
CA ALA A 20 -10.65 -17.59 -12.98
C ALA A 20 -11.13 -18.45 -14.17
N ASP A 21 -12.18 -19.23 -13.97
CA ASP A 21 -12.62 -20.28 -14.91
C ASP A 21 -12.90 -19.75 -16.32
N ARG A 22 -13.59 -18.62 -16.44
CA ARG A 22 -13.83 -17.97 -17.75
C ARG A 22 -12.53 -17.55 -18.46
N LEU A 23 -11.52 -17.13 -17.70
CA LEU A 23 -10.20 -16.80 -18.25
C LEU A 23 -9.43 -18.06 -18.63
N ALA A 24 -9.53 -19.11 -17.82
CA ALA A 24 -8.97 -20.42 -18.13
C ALA A 24 -9.52 -20.96 -19.45
N ASP A 25 -10.85 -20.93 -19.65
CA ASP A 25 -11.51 -21.36 -20.88
C ASP A 25 -11.03 -20.55 -22.09
N ALA A 26 -10.96 -19.22 -21.95
CA ALA A 26 -10.50 -18.33 -23.02
C ALA A 26 -9.04 -18.55 -23.42
N LEU A 27 -8.22 -19.14 -22.54
CA LEU A 27 -6.79 -19.41 -22.75
C LEU A 27 -6.49 -20.90 -23.04
N GLY A 28 -7.51 -21.70 -23.37
CA GLY A 28 -7.33 -23.10 -23.77
C GLY A 28 -7.36 -24.11 -22.62
N GLY A 29 -8.04 -23.78 -21.51
CA GLY A 29 -8.40 -24.73 -20.45
C GLY A 29 -7.36 -24.91 -19.35
N THR A 30 -6.30 -24.10 -19.31
CA THR A 30 -5.33 -24.14 -18.19
C THR A 30 -5.97 -23.53 -16.94
N ARG A 31 -5.98 -24.27 -15.82
CA ARG A 31 -6.53 -23.75 -14.55
C ARG A 31 -5.75 -22.52 -14.09
N ILE A 32 -6.46 -21.41 -13.88
CA ILE A 32 -5.89 -20.13 -13.43
C ILE A 32 -6.54 -19.75 -12.10
N PHE A 33 -5.69 -19.34 -11.16
CA PHE A 33 -6.12 -18.81 -9.86
C PHE A 33 -5.53 -17.42 -9.65
N ILE A 34 -6.31 -16.55 -9.00
CA ILE A 34 -5.91 -15.19 -8.66
C ILE A 34 -5.84 -15.08 -7.13
N LYS A 35 -4.65 -14.79 -6.62
CA LYS A 35 -4.46 -14.41 -5.21
C LYS A 35 -4.82 -12.93 -5.06
N ARG A 36 -5.92 -12.65 -4.34
CA ARG A 36 -6.53 -11.31 -4.25
C ARG A 36 -5.80 -10.36 -3.30
N ASP A 37 -4.53 -10.07 -3.58
CA ASP A 37 -3.75 -9.10 -2.78
C ASP A 37 -4.23 -7.66 -2.92
N ASP A 38 -5.09 -7.37 -3.90
CA ASP A 38 -5.86 -6.14 -3.96
C ASP A 38 -6.88 -6.02 -2.80
N ALA A 39 -7.34 -7.14 -2.23
CA ALA A 39 -8.34 -7.17 -1.16
C ALA A 39 -7.75 -7.05 0.26
N THR A 40 -6.55 -6.48 0.43
CA THR A 40 -5.92 -6.28 1.74
C THR A 40 -6.52 -5.14 2.57
N GLY A 41 -7.49 -4.40 2.04
CA GLY A 41 -8.31 -3.41 2.76
C GLY A 41 -7.67 -2.02 2.91
N LEU A 42 -6.37 -1.94 3.18
CA LEU A 42 -5.67 -0.69 3.51
C LEU A 42 -5.78 0.38 2.40
N ALA A 43 -6.64 1.39 2.62
CA ALA A 43 -6.91 2.51 1.71
C ALA A 43 -7.20 2.08 0.26
N GLY A 44 -7.95 1.00 0.05
CA GLY A 44 -8.18 0.41 -1.27
C GLY A 44 -7.26 -0.77 -1.60
N GLY A 45 -6.46 -1.21 -0.64
CA GLY A 45 -5.69 -2.45 -0.67
C GLY A 45 -4.54 -2.49 -1.68
N GLY A 46 -3.96 -3.68 -1.82
CA GLY A 46 -2.76 -3.95 -2.61
C GLY A 46 -1.71 -4.78 -1.86
N ASN A 47 -0.75 -5.30 -2.62
CA ASN A 47 0.33 -6.12 -2.08
C ASN A 47 1.27 -5.41 -1.10
N LYS A 48 1.31 -4.06 -1.11
CA LYS A 48 2.22 -3.30 -0.25
C LYS A 48 1.84 -3.36 1.23
N ALA A 49 0.57 -3.67 1.56
CA ALA A 49 0.14 -3.83 2.94
C ALA A 49 0.97 -4.90 3.67
N ARG A 50 1.22 -6.04 3.00
CA ARG A 50 2.04 -7.14 3.55
C ARG A 50 3.45 -6.73 3.93
N LYS A 51 4.06 -5.83 3.15
CA LYS A 51 5.41 -5.32 3.42
C LYS A 51 5.39 -4.29 4.55
N LEU A 52 4.40 -3.40 4.52
CA LEU A 52 4.26 -2.31 5.46
C LEU A 52 3.97 -2.82 6.89
N GLU A 53 3.33 -3.98 7.08
CA GLU A 53 3.15 -4.59 8.42
C GLU A 53 4.47 -4.74 9.19
N TYR A 54 5.54 -5.08 8.49
CA TYR A 54 6.86 -5.26 9.10
C TYR A 54 7.63 -3.94 9.19
N LEU A 55 7.67 -3.16 8.11
CA LEU A 55 8.43 -1.90 8.07
C LEU A 55 7.87 -0.85 9.03
N ALA A 56 6.55 -0.79 9.19
CA ALA A 56 5.93 0.13 10.13
C ALA A 56 6.11 -0.31 11.58
N ALA A 57 6.11 -1.63 11.86
CA ALA A 57 6.45 -2.16 13.18
C ALA A 57 7.88 -1.75 13.58
N GLU A 58 8.84 -1.91 12.66
CA GLU A 58 10.22 -1.46 12.85
C GLU A 58 10.32 0.05 13.07
N ALA A 59 9.62 0.85 12.27
CA ALA A 59 9.61 2.31 12.41
C ALA A 59 9.11 2.74 13.80
N LEU A 60 8.02 2.13 14.29
CA LEU A 60 7.52 2.40 15.64
C LEU A 60 8.50 1.97 16.73
N ALA A 61 9.09 0.79 16.61
CA ALA A 61 10.06 0.28 17.58
C ALA A 61 11.30 1.17 17.69
N ARG A 62 11.68 1.84 16.60
CA ARG A 62 12.79 2.81 16.55
C ARG A 62 12.39 4.23 16.94
N GLY A 63 11.15 4.47 17.34
CA GLY A 63 10.67 5.80 17.73
C GLY A 63 10.57 6.78 16.56
N ALA A 64 10.38 6.29 15.34
CA ALA A 64 10.18 7.16 14.17
C ALA A 64 8.91 8.00 14.34
N ASN A 65 8.95 9.26 13.92
CA ASN A 65 7.81 10.19 13.95
C ASN A 65 7.25 10.50 12.55
N CYS A 66 7.86 9.95 11.50
CA CYS A 66 7.52 10.22 10.11
C CYS A 66 7.82 9.00 9.24
N LEU A 67 6.91 8.65 8.34
CA LEU A 67 7.16 7.70 7.24
C LEU A 67 7.43 8.47 5.95
N VAL A 68 8.57 8.17 5.32
CA VAL A 68 8.98 8.79 4.05
C VAL A 68 9.07 7.73 2.98
N THR A 69 8.49 7.99 1.81
CA THR A 69 8.68 7.12 0.64
C THR A 69 8.70 7.92 -0.66
N VAL A 70 9.08 7.24 -1.74
CA VAL A 70 9.16 7.77 -3.10
C VAL A 70 8.16 7.05 -4.01
N GLY A 71 7.75 7.71 -5.10
CA GLY A 71 6.93 7.09 -6.13
C GLY A 71 6.58 8.07 -7.24
N GLY A 72 5.68 7.70 -8.14
CA GLY A 72 5.03 8.65 -9.04
C GLY A 72 3.71 9.17 -8.46
N PRO A 73 3.06 10.17 -9.08
CA PRO A 73 1.82 10.77 -8.57
C PRO A 73 0.65 9.80 -8.40
N GLN A 74 0.65 8.64 -9.05
CA GLN A 74 -0.37 7.60 -8.90
C GLN A 74 0.14 6.34 -8.19
N SER A 75 1.21 6.46 -7.41
CA SER A 75 1.82 5.34 -6.70
C SER A 75 0.88 4.74 -5.65
N ASN A 76 0.48 3.47 -5.86
CA ASN A 76 -0.23 2.69 -4.84
C ASN A 76 0.61 2.54 -3.57
N HIS A 77 1.94 2.47 -3.68
CA HIS A 77 2.81 2.38 -2.50
C HIS A 77 2.76 3.65 -1.67
N ALA A 78 2.81 4.83 -2.30
CA ALA A 78 2.75 6.11 -1.61
C ALA A 78 1.43 6.25 -0.83
N ARG A 79 0.31 5.93 -1.49
CA ARG A 79 -1.02 5.90 -0.87
C ARG A 79 -1.14 4.97 0.32
N MET A 80 -0.61 3.76 0.19
CA MET A 80 -0.64 2.81 1.30
C MET A 80 0.29 3.25 2.44
N THR A 81 1.45 3.85 2.16
CA THR A 81 2.34 4.39 3.21
C THR A 81 1.69 5.56 3.95
N ALA A 82 1.02 6.47 3.22
CA ALA A 82 0.24 7.54 3.83
C ALA A 82 -0.87 7.01 4.74
N ALA A 83 -1.57 5.95 4.31
CA ALA A 83 -2.62 5.32 5.11
C ALA A 83 -2.08 4.71 6.41
N VAL A 84 -0.92 4.04 6.36
CA VAL A 84 -0.27 3.51 7.56
C VAL A 84 0.15 4.64 8.49
N ALA A 85 0.81 5.68 7.97
CA ALA A 85 1.23 6.82 8.78
C ALA A 85 0.04 7.47 9.50
N ALA A 86 -1.04 7.73 8.77
CA ALA A 86 -2.26 8.30 9.32
C ALA A 86 -2.87 7.41 10.42
N GLY A 87 -2.97 6.10 10.18
CA GLY A 87 -3.50 5.15 11.16
C GLY A 87 -2.65 4.99 12.43
N LEU A 88 -1.35 5.28 12.34
CA LEU A 88 -0.41 5.23 13.47
C LEU A 88 -0.16 6.60 14.12
N GLY A 89 -0.79 7.67 13.63
CA GLY A 89 -0.55 9.03 14.13
C GLY A 89 0.84 9.59 13.79
N LEU A 90 1.51 9.05 12.77
CA LEU A 90 2.81 9.51 12.30
C LEU A 90 2.66 10.55 11.19
N LYS A 91 3.67 11.41 11.02
CA LYS A 91 3.77 12.27 9.83
C LYS A 91 4.03 11.40 8.59
N CYS A 92 3.66 11.91 7.42
CA CYS A 92 4.00 11.26 6.15
C CYS A 92 4.50 12.28 5.13
N ARG A 93 5.62 11.94 4.46
CA ARG A 93 6.16 12.71 3.33
C ARG A 93 6.32 11.82 2.12
N LEU A 94 5.74 12.24 1.01
CA LEU A 94 5.75 11.52 -0.25
C LEU A 94 6.54 12.33 -1.28
N TYR A 95 7.68 11.81 -1.70
CA TYR A 95 8.50 12.40 -2.77
C TYR A 95 8.06 11.79 -4.11
N LEU A 96 7.27 12.54 -4.86
CA LEU A 96 6.56 12.12 -6.05
C LEU A 96 7.29 12.61 -7.31
N GLN A 97 7.97 11.70 -7.99
CA GLN A 97 8.74 11.99 -9.20
C GLN A 97 7.84 12.47 -10.34
N GLY A 98 8.27 13.56 -10.99
CA GLY A 98 7.63 14.12 -12.17
C GLY A 98 6.95 15.46 -11.90
N GLN A 99 6.30 16.01 -12.92
CA GLN A 99 5.62 17.29 -12.78
C GLN A 99 4.40 17.17 -11.88
N ARG A 100 4.20 18.20 -11.04
CA ARG A 100 2.99 18.33 -10.22
C ARG A 100 1.75 18.32 -11.11
N PRO A 101 0.84 17.35 -10.96
CA PRO A 101 -0.39 17.32 -11.75
C PRO A 101 -1.28 18.53 -11.45
N GLN A 102 -2.00 19.02 -12.47
CA GLN A 102 -2.90 20.16 -12.33
C GLN A 102 -4.10 19.88 -11.40
N GLY A 103 -4.44 18.61 -11.16
CA GLY A 103 -5.57 18.22 -10.30
C GLY A 103 -5.27 16.99 -9.46
N LEU A 104 -5.89 16.94 -8.28
CA LEU A 104 -5.82 15.79 -7.38
C LEU A 104 -6.87 14.75 -7.79
N ARG A 105 -6.43 13.57 -8.22
CA ARG A 105 -7.28 12.44 -8.61
C ARG A 105 -6.61 11.12 -8.23
N GLY A 106 -7.39 10.05 -8.15
CA GLY A 106 -6.87 8.71 -7.87
C GLY A 106 -6.08 8.65 -6.57
N ASN A 107 -4.93 7.97 -6.58
CA ASN A 107 -4.07 7.83 -5.42
C ASN A 107 -3.61 9.18 -4.87
N LEU A 108 -3.29 10.16 -5.72
CA LEU A 108 -2.84 11.49 -5.28
C LEU A 108 -3.89 12.23 -4.43
N LEU A 109 -5.17 12.05 -4.75
CA LEU A 109 -6.26 12.62 -3.94
C LEU A 109 -6.31 11.93 -2.57
N LEU A 110 -6.19 10.61 -2.54
CA LEU A 110 -6.17 9.84 -1.30
C LEU A 110 -4.97 10.22 -0.43
N ASP A 111 -3.78 10.38 -1.02
CA ASP A 111 -2.57 10.83 -0.31
C ASP A 111 -2.81 12.14 0.45
N ARG A 112 -3.47 13.11 -0.23
CA ARG A 112 -3.81 14.40 0.36
C ARG A 112 -4.85 14.27 1.48
N LEU A 113 -5.90 13.47 1.27
CA LEU A 113 -6.95 13.24 2.26
C LEU A 113 -6.43 12.51 3.50
N LEU A 114 -5.42 11.66 3.34
CA LEU A 114 -4.71 10.96 4.42
C LEU A 114 -3.70 11.87 5.15
N GLY A 115 -3.59 13.15 4.76
CA GLY A 115 -2.76 14.14 5.45
C GLY A 115 -1.27 14.06 5.10
N ALA A 116 -0.88 13.36 4.03
CA ALA A 116 0.51 13.32 3.60
C ALA A 116 0.98 14.67 3.01
N GLU A 117 2.24 15.01 3.28
CA GLU A 117 2.94 16.11 2.63
C GLU A 117 3.45 15.63 1.26
N LEU A 118 2.96 16.27 0.19
CA LEU A 118 3.29 15.92 -1.19
C LEU A 118 4.43 16.80 -1.70
N ILE A 119 5.54 16.20 -2.08
CA ILE A 119 6.75 16.86 -2.57
C ILE A 119 6.99 16.39 -4.00
N PHE A 120 7.19 17.32 -4.95
CA PHE A 120 7.39 17.03 -6.37
C PHE A 120 8.77 17.48 -6.82
#